data_AF-A0A2V5Q8T4-F1
#
_entry.id   AF-A0A2V5Q8T4-F1
#
_cell.length_a   1.000
_cell.length_b   1.000
_cell.length_c   1.000
_cell.angle_alpha   90.00
_cell.angle_beta   90.00
_cell.angle_gamma   90.00
#
_symmetry.space_group_name_H-M   'P 1'
#
loop_
_entity.id
_entity.type
_entity.pdbx_description
1 polymer ?
#
loop_
_entity_poly.entity_id
_entity_poly.type
_entity_poly.pdbx_seq_one_letter_code
_entity_poly.pdbx_strand_id
1 'polypeptide(L)'
;MPERTRYLIVDGHSVIFAWPELRKLHARRSSLAREALIKQLRDYQDWTGVRVVAVFDGKGKRVDATSDPSEVQVFYSRGGQPADAIIERLASKYAKQYELVVATSDSMEAETVHACGAESISPDGLRGLIADARR
;
A
#
# COMPACT_ATOMS: atom_id res chain seq x y z
N MET A 1 -13.79 -7.33 22.73
CA MET A 1 -12.97 -8.09 21.76
C MET A 1 -11.60 -7.42 21.73
N PRO A 2 -10.47 -8.14 21.68
CA PRO A 2 -9.17 -7.48 21.57
C PRO A 2 -9.15 -6.65 20.28
N GLU A 3 -8.64 -5.43 20.37
CA GLU A 3 -8.48 -4.54 19.23
C GLU A 3 -7.52 -5.21 18.22
N ARG A 4 -8.01 -5.56 17.03
CA ARG A 4 -7.17 -6.20 16.02
C ARG A 4 -6.23 -5.14 15.46
N THR A 5 -4.93 -5.43 15.38
CA THR A 5 -3.97 -4.51 14.75
C THR A 5 -4.40 -4.25 13.31
N ARG A 6 -4.42 -2.96 12.93
CA ARG A 6 -4.81 -2.50 11.59
C ARG A 6 -3.61 -2.40 10.67
N TYR A 7 -3.76 -2.93 9.46
CA TYR A 7 -2.79 -2.87 8.39
C TYR A 7 -3.41 -2.24 7.15
N LEU A 8 -2.67 -1.32 6.54
CA LEU A 8 -2.98 -0.76 5.22
C LEU A 8 -1.93 -1.23 4.23
N ILE A 9 -2.34 -2.03 3.25
CA ILE A 9 -1.50 -2.38 2.09
C ILE A 9 -1.84 -1.41 0.97
N VAL A 10 -0.83 -0.83 0.34
CA VAL A 10 -1.00 0.15 -0.74
C VAL A 10 -0.41 -0.41 -2.02
N ASP A 11 -1.23 -0.59 -3.04
CA ASP A 11 -0.76 -0.73 -4.42
C ASP A 11 -0.22 0.63 -4.89
N GLY A 12 1.11 0.72 -4.92
CA GLY A 12 1.80 1.92 -5.31
C GLY A 12 1.55 2.32 -6.75
N HIS A 13 1.30 1.37 -7.66
CA HIS A 13 0.98 1.70 -9.05
C HIS A 13 -0.39 2.38 -9.13
N SER A 14 -1.43 1.75 -8.59
CA SER A 14 -2.79 2.33 -8.51
C SER A 14 -2.78 3.76 -7.95
N VAL A 15 -2.11 3.98 -6.82
CA VAL A 15 -2.11 5.30 -6.16
C VAL A 15 -1.30 6.34 -6.93
N ILE A 16 -0.11 5.99 -7.43
CA ILE A 16 0.73 6.93 -8.19
C ILE A 16 0.02 7.42 -9.44
N PHE A 17 -0.70 6.55 -10.14
CA PHE A 17 -1.39 6.93 -11.38
C PHE A 17 -2.74 7.62 -11.15
N ALA A 18 -3.38 7.39 -10.00
CA ALA A 18 -4.60 8.09 -9.61
C ALA A 18 -4.33 9.54 -9.15
N TRP A 19 -3.25 9.80 -8.40
CA TRP A 19 -2.99 11.13 -7.84
C TRP A 19 -2.20 12.03 -8.81
N PRO A 20 -2.76 13.17 -9.27
CA PRO A 20 -2.16 13.98 -10.33
C PRO A 20 -0.72 14.45 -10.05
N GLU A 21 -0.40 14.79 -8.81
CA GLU A 21 0.92 15.22 -8.37
C GLU A 21 1.95 14.08 -8.39
N LEU A 22 1.57 12.87 -7.98
CA LEU A 22 2.44 11.70 -8.03
C LEU A 22 2.67 11.26 -9.46
N ARG A 23 1.62 11.29 -10.30
CA ARG A 23 1.74 10.99 -11.74
C ARG A 23 2.70 11.95 -12.45
N LYS A 24 2.64 13.25 -12.12
CA LYS A 24 3.59 14.26 -12.64
C LYS A 24 5.03 13.98 -12.20
N LEU A 25 5.26 13.57 -10.95
CA LEU A 25 6.58 13.17 -10.48
C LEU A 25 7.06 11.90 -11.19
N HIS A 26 6.17 10.92 -11.38
CA HIS A 26 6.48 9.65 -12.03
C HIS A 26 6.95 9.86 -13.46
N ALA A 27 6.27 10.73 -14.21
CA ALA A 27 6.64 11.09 -15.59
C ALA A 27 8.04 11.73 -15.69
N ARG A 28 8.53 12.39 -14.64
CA ARG A 28 9.90 12.91 -14.57
C ARG A 28 10.89 11.84 -14.18
N ARG A 29 10.59 11.10 -13.10
CA ARG A 29 11.39 9.99 -12.58
C ARG A 29 10.54 9.15 -11.64
N SER A 30 10.37 7.88 -11.95
CA SER A 30 9.56 6.95 -11.15
C SER A 30 9.93 6.89 -9.65
N SER A 31 11.22 7.02 -9.31
CA SER A 31 11.64 7.06 -7.89
C SER A 31 11.06 8.24 -7.11
N LEU A 32 10.91 9.42 -7.72
CA LEU A 32 10.39 10.61 -7.05
C LEU A 32 8.93 10.44 -6.62
N ALA A 33 8.11 9.78 -7.45
CA ALA A 33 6.73 9.49 -7.09
C ALA A 33 6.64 8.48 -5.93
N ARG A 34 7.49 7.43 -5.96
CA ARG A 34 7.57 6.44 -4.89
C ARG A 34 8.00 7.08 -3.56
N GLU A 35 9.07 7.87 -3.58
CA GLU A 35 9.56 8.59 -2.40
C GLU A 35 8.49 9.54 -1.83
N ALA A 36 7.79 10.28 -2.69
CA ALA A 36 6.71 11.18 -2.27
C ALA A 36 5.49 10.45 -1.71
N LEU A 37 5.14 9.28 -2.26
CA LEU A 37 4.07 8.43 -1.74
C LEU A 37 4.46 7.85 -0.38
N ILE A 38 5.64 7.23 -0.27
CA ILE A 38 6.13 6.64 0.98
C ILE A 38 6.17 7.67 2.10
N LYS A 39 6.57 8.91 1.80
CA LYS A 39 6.54 10.01 2.78
C LYS A 39 5.13 10.26 3.34
N GLN A 40 4.12 10.37 2.47
CA GLN A 40 2.73 10.59 2.92
C GLN A 40 2.18 9.40 3.71
N LEU A 41 2.54 8.17 3.31
CA LEU A 41 2.17 6.95 4.02
C LEU A 41 2.83 6.85 5.40
N ARG A 42 4.07 7.34 5.53
CA ARG A 42 4.78 7.41 6.81
C ARG A 42 4.10 8.40 7.74
N ASP A 43 3.78 9.60 7.26
CA ASP A 43 3.04 10.60 8.04
C ASP A 43 1.70 10.01 8.53
N TYR A 44 0.97 9.30 7.66
CA TYR A 44 -0.27 8.62 8.04
C TYR A 44 -0.07 7.52 9.10
N GLN A 45 0.95 6.67 8.95
CA GLN A 45 1.30 5.66 9.95
C GLN A 45 1.60 6.30 11.30
N ASP A 46 2.38 7.38 11.31
CA ASP A 46 2.79 8.08 12.52
C ASP A 46 1.60 8.76 13.23
N TRP A 47 0.64 9.30 12.48
CA TRP A 47 -0.56 9.93 13.05
C TRP A 47 -1.59 8.94 13.57
N THR A 48 -1.72 7.77 12.94
CA THR A 48 -2.83 6.84 13.21
C THR A 48 -2.44 5.58 13.96
N GLY A 49 -1.15 5.23 13.99
CA GLY A 49 -0.66 3.94 14.47
C GLY A 49 -0.99 2.75 13.54
N VAL A 50 -1.65 2.98 12.40
CA VAL A 50 -1.92 1.94 11.40
C VAL A 50 -0.60 1.52 10.75
N ARG A 51 -0.37 0.21 10.64
CA ARG A 51 0.84 -0.34 10.02
C ARG A 51 0.71 -0.33 8.51
N VAL A 52 1.59 0.40 7.82
CA VAL A 52 1.50 0.60 6.37
C VAL A 52 2.53 -0.24 5.62
N VAL A 53 2.08 -0.89 4.56
CA VAL A 53 2.89 -1.65 3.62
C VAL A 53 2.66 -1.09 2.21
N ALA A 54 3.70 -0.57 1.57
CA ALA A 54 3.65 -0.12 0.18
C ALA A 54 4.24 -1.19 -0.75
N VAL A 55 3.49 -1.57 -1.79
CA VAL A 55 3.93 -2.54 -2.80
C VAL A 55 4.09 -1.84 -4.14
N PHE A 56 5.23 -2.01 -4.79
CA PHE A 56 5.52 -1.41 -6.09
C PHE A 56 5.99 -2.47 -7.09
N ASP A 57 5.74 -2.24 -8.37
CA ASP A 57 6.37 -3.03 -9.41
C ASP A 57 7.89 -2.79 -9.47
N GLY A 58 8.65 -3.88 -9.61
CA GLY A 58 10.11 -3.86 -9.63
C GLY A 58 10.70 -4.69 -10.76
N LYS A 59 11.89 -4.27 -11.24
CA LYS A 59 12.68 -5.01 -12.25
C LYS A 59 13.75 -5.94 -11.66
N GLY A 60 13.63 -6.34 -10.39
CA GLY A 60 14.43 -7.42 -9.79
C GLY A 60 15.38 -7.06 -8.64
N LYS A 61 15.57 -8.06 -7.76
CA LYS A 61 16.43 -8.18 -6.56
C LYS A 61 16.53 -6.97 -5.62
N ARG A 62 15.42 -6.57 -4.99
CA ARG A 62 15.46 -6.16 -3.56
C ARG A 62 14.06 -6.13 -2.96
N VAL A 63 13.82 -7.00 -2.00
CA VAL A 63 12.85 -6.71 -0.93
C VAL A 63 13.66 -5.85 0.03
N ASP A 64 13.61 -4.54 -0.12
CA ASP A 64 14.05 -3.63 0.94
C ASP A 64 12.93 -3.59 1.98
N ALA A 65 12.71 -4.73 2.64
CA ALA A 65 12.00 -4.71 3.90
C ALA A 65 12.88 -3.89 4.83
N THR A 66 12.47 -2.66 5.09
CA THR A 66 13.01 -1.84 6.17
C THR A 66 13.00 -2.71 7.42
N SER A 67 14.18 -2.91 8.03
CA SER A 67 14.34 -3.79 9.19
C SER A 67 13.69 -3.23 10.46
N ASP A 68 13.19 -2.00 10.39
CA ASP A 68 12.50 -1.32 11.46
C ASP A 68 10.98 -1.43 11.29
N PRO A 69 10.28 -2.13 12.20
CA PRO A 69 8.83 -2.22 12.20
C PRO A 69 8.13 -0.87 12.40
N SER A 70 8.83 0.17 12.87
CA SER A 70 8.31 1.53 13.00
C SER A 70 8.27 2.31 11.68
N GLU A 71 8.91 1.80 10.62
CA GLU A 71 8.85 2.40 9.30
C GLU A 71 7.75 1.77 8.43
N VAL A 72 7.34 2.51 7.40
CA VAL A 72 6.53 1.95 6.31
C VAL A 72 7.33 0.82 5.67
N GLN A 73 6.74 -0.37 5.58
CA GLN A 73 7.37 -1.51 4.91
C GLN A 73 7.20 -1.37 3.40
N VAL A 74 8.28 -1.55 2.63
CA VAL A 74 8.24 -1.40 1.18
C VAL A 74 8.61 -2.73 0.51
N PHE A 75 7.72 -3.23 -0.35
CA PHE A 75 7.96 -4.40 -1.18
C PHE A 75 8.06 -4.02 -2.64
N TYR A 76 9.05 -4.60 -3.33
CA TYR A 76 9.14 -4.55 -4.78
C TYR A 76 8.86 -5.93 -5.36
N SER A 77 8.03 -5.97 -6.39
CA SER A 77 7.80 -7.17 -7.18
C SER A 77 9.09 -7.60 -7.90
N ARG A 78 9.20 -8.90 -8.22
CA ARG A 78 10.35 -9.46 -8.94
C ARG A 78 9.96 -9.67 -10.40
N GLY A 79 10.93 -9.66 -11.30
CA GLY A 79 10.66 -10.00 -12.71
C GLY A 79 9.93 -11.34 -12.82
N GLY A 80 8.73 -11.32 -13.41
CA GLY A 80 7.85 -12.48 -13.56
C GLY A 80 6.74 -12.65 -12.50
N GLN A 81 6.74 -11.84 -11.44
CA GLN A 81 5.65 -11.79 -10.45
C GLN A 81 5.18 -10.33 -10.34
N PRO A 82 3.92 -9.99 -10.63
CA PRO A 82 3.45 -8.61 -10.53
C PRO A 82 3.17 -8.23 -9.06
N ALA A 83 3.00 -6.93 -8.80
CA ALA A 83 2.74 -6.42 -7.45
C ALA A 83 1.47 -7.02 -6.82
N ASP A 84 0.44 -7.25 -7.64
CA ASP A 84 -0.80 -7.96 -7.30
C ASP A 84 -0.56 -9.27 -6.53
N ALA A 85 0.33 -10.13 -7.02
CA ALA A 85 0.61 -11.44 -6.43
C ALA A 85 1.31 -11.31 -5.06
N ILE A 86 1.96 -10.18 -4.76
CA ILE A 86 2.45 -9.89 -3.41
C ILE A 86 1.27 -9.51 -2.51
N ILE A 87 0.39 -8.63 -2.99
CA ILE A 87 -0.79 -8.13 -2.26
C ILE A 87 -1.74 -9.30 -1.95
N GLU A 88 -2.09 -10.11 -2.94
CA GLU A 88 -2.94 -11.31 -2.78
C GLU A 88 -2.36 -12.27 -1.74
N ARG A 89 -1.04 -12.52 -1.80
CA ARG A 89 -0.36 -13.38 -0.83
C ARG A 89 -0.40 -12.82 0.58
N LEU A 90 -0.24 -11.51 0.74
CA LEU A 90 -0.36 -10.85 2.05
C LEU A 90 -1.81 -10.93 2.55
N ALA A 91 -2.80 -10.64 1.71
CA ALA A 91 -4.21 -10.72 2.05
C ALA A 91 -4.62 -12.13 2.47
N SER A 92 -4.33 -13.13 1.65
CA SER A 92 -4.62 -14.55 1.92
C SER A 92 -4.02 -15.03 3.24
N LYS A 93 -2.79 -14.59 3.56
CA LYS A 93 -2.08 -15.01 4.78
C LYS A 93 -2.56 -14.30 6.04
N TYR A 94 -2.92 -13.02 5.95
CA TYR A 94 -3.04 -12.15 7.12
C TYR A 94 -4.43 -11.57 7.38
N ALA A 95 -5.33 -11.54 6.40
CA ALA A 95 -6.65 -10.91 6.54
C ALA A 95 -7.54 -11.57 7.62
N LYS A 96 -7.37 -12.88 7.85
CA LYS A 96 -8.08 -13.59 8.94
C LYS A 96 -7.54 -13.25 10.33
N GLN A 97 -6.31 -12.76 10.43
CA GLN A 97 -5.66 -12.44 11.72
C GLN A 97 -5.78 -10.95 12.06
N TYR A 98 -5.65 -10.07 11.06
CA TYR A 98 -5.60 -8.62 11.25
C TYR A 98 -6.74 -7.90 10.53
N GLU A 99 -7.04 -6.67 10.93
CA GLU A 99 -7.88 -5.76 10.14
C GLU A 99 -7.04 -5.25 8.96
N LEU A 100 -7.25 -5.81 7.77
CA LEU A 100 -6.47 -5.53 6.57
C LEU A 100 -7.29 -4.71 5.59
N VAL A 101 -6.77 -3.55 5.17
CA VAL A 101 -7.34 -2.73 4.09
C VAL A 101 -6.33 -2.65 2.95
N VAL A 102 -6.78 -2.81 1.71
CA VAL A 102 -5.95 -2.71 0.50
C VAL A 102 -6.36 -1.48 -0.30
N ALA A 103 -5.44 -0.53 -0.49
CA ALA A 103 -5.65 0.63 -1.34
C ALA A 103 -5.26 0.32 -2.79
N THR A 104 -6.27 0.16 -3.64
CA THR A 104 -6.09 -0.17 -5.06
C THR A 104 -7.20 0.44 -5.93
N SER A 105 -6.89 0.66 -7.20
CA SER A 105 -7.86 1.04 -8.22
C SER A 105 -8.29 -0.11 -9.13
N ASP A 106 -7.66 -1.28 -8.97
CA ASP A 106 -7.98 -2.48 -9.75
C ASP A 106 -9.16 -3.23 -9.11
N SER A 107 -10.25 -3.38 -9.86
CA SER A 107 -11.45 -4.07 -9.39
C SER A 107 -11.25 -5.56 -9.18
N MET A 108 -10.41 -6.20 -10.00
CA MET A 108 -10.12 -7.63 -9.86
C MET A 108 -9.27 -7.88 -8.62
N GLU A 109 -8.26 -7.04 -8.37
CA GLU A 109 -7.49 -7.12 -7.13
C GLU A 109 -8.39 -6.89 -5.90
N ALA A 110 -9.29 -5.89 -5.95
CA ALA A 110 -10.26 -5.63 -4.89
C ALA A 110 -11.15 -6.86 -4.60
N GLU A 111 -11.72 -7.49 -5.63
CA GLU A 111 -12.51 -8.72 -5.49
C GLU A 111 -11.70 -9.86 -4.84
N THR A 112 -10.46 -10.07 -5.29
CA THR A 112 -9.58 -11.11 -4.75
C THR A 112 -9.26 -10.89 -3.27
N VAL A 113 -8.96 -9.66 -2.85
CA VAL A 113 -8.64 -9.38 -1.45
C VAL A 113 -9.88 -9.45 -0.55
N HIS A 114 -11.06 -9.07 -1.05
CA HIS A 114 -12.34 -9.30 -0.35
C HIS A 114 -12.60 -10.80 -0.15
N ALA A 115 -12.34 -11.63 -1.16
CA ALA A 115 -12.46 -13.09 -1.04
C ALA A 115 -11.50 -13.69 0.01
N CYS A 116 -10.38 -13.01 0.29
CA CYS A 116 -9.44 -13.38 1.36
C CYS A 116 -9.89 -12.90 2.75
N GLY A 117 -10.90 -12.03 2.85
CA GLY A 117 -11.40 -11.44 4.09
C GLY A 117 -10.78 -10.09 4.46
N ALA A 118 -10.13 -9.41 3.51
CA ALA A 118 -9.65 -8.04 3.65
C ALA A 118 -10.67 -7.05 3.08
N GLU A 119 -10.61 -5.79 3.49
CA GLU A 119 -11.36 -4.70 2.87
C GLU A 119 -10.51 -4.03 1.77
N SER A 120 -11.14 -3.29 0.88
CA SER A 120 -10.44 -2.44 -0.10
C SER A 120 -10.88 -0.98 -0.01
N ILE A 121 -10.01 -0.07 -0.45
CA ILE A 121 -10.29 1.35 -0.56
C ILE A 121 -9.73 1.89 -1.87
N SER A 122 -10.44 2.82 -2.50
CA SER A 122 -9.94 3.48 -3.71
C SER A 122 -8.77 4.43 -3.39
N PRO A 123 -7.93 4.79 -4.38
CA PRO A 123 -6.90 5.81 -4.16
C PRO A 123 -7.45 7.15 -3.67
N ASP A 124 -8.65 7.54 -4.10
CA ASP A 124 -9.30 8.76 -3.62
C ASP A 124 -9.79 8.62 -2.17
N GLY A 125 -10.29 7.44 -1.80
CA GLY A 125 -10.64 7.13 -0.41
C GLY A 125 -9.42 7.18 0.51
N LEU A 126 -8.29 6.58 0.09
CA LEU A 126 -7.02 6.68 0.81
C LEU A 126 -6.58 8.13 0.98
N ARG A 127 -6.75 8.95 -0.06
CA ARG A 127 -6.41 10.38 0.00
C ARG A 127 -7.24 11.11 1.06
N GLY A 128 -8.52 10.79 1.16
CA GLY A 128 -9.41 11.29 2.21
C GLY A 128 -8.93 10.89 3.60
N LEU A 129 -8.63 9.60 3.80
CA LEU A 129 -8.10 9.11 5.09
C LEU A 129 -6.83 9.83 5.54
N ILE A 130 -5.88 10.05 4.62
CA ILE A 130 -4.64 10.77 4.94
C ILE A 130 -4.93 12.23 5.29
N ALA A 131 -5.84 12.88 4.57
CA ALA A 131 -6.21 14.26 4.83
C ALA A 131 -6.92 14.43 6.18
N ASP A 132 -7.75 13.47 6.58
CA ASP A 132 -8.46 13.47 7.85
C ASP A 132 -7.54 13.18 9.03
N ALA A 133 -6.60 12.24 8.88
CA ALA A 133 -5.61 11.89 9.91
C ALA A 133 -4.62 13.02 10.24
N ARG A 134 -4.49 14.01 9.35
CA ARG A 134 -3.63 15.18 9.55
C ARG A 134 -4.21 16.20 10.56
N ARG A 135 -5.52 16.11 10.85
CA ARG A 135 -6.24 17.06 11.71
C ARG A 135 -6.13 16.69 13.18
#